data_AF-A0A923UIS8-F1
#
_entry.id   AF-A0A923UIS8-F1
#
_cell.length_a   1.000
_cell.length_b   1.000
_cell.length_c   1.000
_cell.angle_alpha   90.00
_cell.angle_beta   90.00
_cell.angle_gamma   90.00
#
_symmetry.space_group_name_H-M   'P 1'
#
loop_
_entity.id
_entity.type
_entity.pdbx_description
1 polymer ?
#
loop_
_entity_poly.entity_id
_entity_poly.type
_entity_poly.pdbx_seq_one_letter_code
_entity_poly.pdbx_strand_id
1 'polypeptide(L)'
;IPTKFRDINGKVHQIRNRVFVFMDVECPISQFYTKSLQKLSIKYAMVGVIFITVFPTKYVNENEIISFNHKYNLTIPSVLDKFQNITKKLNASVTPEVFVVNQNNEISYYGSIDDSYFALGKRNLNPKKNYLEDALNSIIKNQKPLISHSNAIGCEIQRIP
;
A
#
# COMPACT_ATOMS: atom_id res chain seq x y z
N ILE A 1 14.48 -4.83 0.88
CA ILE A 1 13.17 -4.73 0.20
C ILE A 1 13.43 -4.29 -1.25
N PRO A 2 12.62 -4.65 -2.27
CA PRO A 2 12.98 -4.36 -3.66
C PRO A 2 13.22 -2.87 -3.90
N THR A 3 14.40 -2.53 -4.42
CA THR A 3 14.79 -1.15 -4.79
C THR A 3 14.57 -0.83 -6.26
N LYS A 4 14.33 -1.89 -7.03
CA LYS A 4 13.87 -1.86 -8.42
C LYS A 4 12.70 -2.83 -8.56
N PHE A 5 11.69 -2.46 -9.33
CA PHE A 5 10.60 -3.38 -9.70
C PHE A 5 10.07 -3.04 -11.11
N ARG A 6 9.40 -4.02 -11.73
CA ARG A 6 8.69 -3.88 -12.99
C ARG A 6 7.19 -3.88 -12.68
N ASP A 7 6.46 -2.86 -13.14
CA ASP A 7 5.01 -2.83 -13.00
C ASP A 7 4.30 -3.68 -14.07
N ILE A 8 2.98 -3.83 -13.93
CA ILE A 8 2.13 -4.58 -14.87
C ILE A 8 2.13 -4.00 -16.30
N ASN A 9 2.58 -2.76 -16.50
CA ASN A 9 2.74 -2.15 -17.83
C ASN A 9 4.15 -2.35 -18.37
N GLY A 10 5.00 -3.11 -17.68
CA GLY A 10 6.38 -3.39 -18.07
C GLY A 10 7.39 -2.28 -17.73
N LYS A 11 6.97 -1.19 -17.08
CA LYS A 11 7.86 -0.07 -16.72
C LYS A 11 8.69 -0.42 -15.49
N VAL A 12 10.00 -0.15 -15.57
CA VAL A 12 10.94 -0.36 -14.46
C VAL A 12 11.06 0.92 -13.64
N HIS A 13 10.99 0.80 -12.32
CA HIS A 13 11.11 1.90 -11.37
C HIS A 13 12.33 1.70 -10.46
N GLN A 14 13.09 2.76 -10.17
CA GLN A 14 14.18 2.76 -9.17
C GLN A 14 13.88 3.81 -8.10
N ILE A 15 13.99 3.42 -6.83
CA ILE A 15 13.27 4.16 -5.78
C ILE A 15 14.11 4.34 -4.52
N ARG A 16 13.99 5.52 -3.89
CA ARG A 16 14.56 5.82 -2.57
C ARG A 16 13.51 5.60 -1.47
N ASN A 17 12.53 6.51 -1.35
CA ASN A 17 11.41 6.38 -0.44
C ASN A 17 10.21 5.76 -1.16
N ARG A 18 9.60 4.73 -0.57
CA ARG A 18 8.53 3.97 -1.22
C ARG A 18 7.45 3.50 -0.26
N VAL A 19 6.23 3.42 -0.76
CA VAL A 19 5.08 2.84 -0.04
C VAL A 19 4.60 1.62 -0.81
N PHE A 20 4.64 0.46 -0.16
CA PHE A 20 3.93 -0.72 -0.66
C PHE A 20 2.54 -0.73 -0.06
N VAL A 21 1.52 -0.90 -0.91
CA VAL A 21 0.12 -0.97 -0.51
C VAL A 21 -0.38 -2.34 -0.95
N PHE A 22 -0.53 -3.26 -0.01
CA PHE A 22 -1.12 -4.56 -0.28
C PHE A 22 -2.61 -4.40 -0.48
N MET A 23 -3.14 -4.88 -1.61
CA MET A 23 -4.54 -4.69 -2.00
C MET A 23 -5.12 -5.98 -2.57
N ASP A 24 -6.45 -6.06 -2.51
CA ASP A 24 -7.23 -7.08 -3.19
C ASP A 24 -8.35 -6.39 -3.97
N VAL A 25 -8.59 -6.83 -5.21
CA VAL A 25 -9.60 -6.25 -6.10
C VAL A 25 -11.02 -6.48 -5.61
N GLU A 26 -11.26 -7.55 -4.85
CA GLU A 26 -12.57 -7.94 -4.31
C GLU A 26 -12.81 -7.39 -2.91
N CYS A 27 -11.76 -6.96 -2.19
CA CYS A 27 -11.88 -6.45 -0.82
C CYS A 27 -12.56 -5.06 -0.80
N PRO A 28 -13.73 -4.90 -0.14
CA PRO A 28 -14.43 -3.62 -0.06
C PRO A 28 -13.63 -2.53 0.66
N ILE A 29 -12.77 -2.92 1.62
CA ILE A 29 -11.91 -1.98 2.34
C ILE A 29 -10.79 -1.47 1.42
N SER A 30 -10.18 -2.36 0.61
CA SER A 30 -9.21 -1.96 -0.43
C SER A 30 -9.85 -1.00 -1.43
N GLN A 31 -11.06 -1.31 -1.91
CA GLN A 31 -11.85 -0.45 -2.80
C GLN A 31 -12.14 0.92 -2.18
N PHE A 32 -12.49 0.98 -0.90
CA PHE A 32 -12.74 2.22 -0.17
C PHE A 32 -11.53 3.15 -0.16
N TYR A 33 -10.33 2.60 0.08
CA TYR A 33 -9.11 3.40 0.23
C TYR A 33 -8.52 3.90 -1.09
N THR A 34 -8.97 3.40 -2.25
CA THR A 34 -8.43 3.74 -3.58
C THR A 34 -8.29 5.25 -3.80
N LYS A 35 -9.34 6.03 -3.51
CA LYS A 35 -9.33 7.50 -3.67
C LYS A 35 -8.31 8.19 -2.77
N SER A 36 -8.24 7.79 -1.50
CA SER A 36 -7.28 8.36 -0.54
C SER A 36 -5.85 8.02 -0.91
N LEU A 37 -5.59 6.77 -1.31
CA LEU A 37 -4.28 6.31 -1.78
C LEU A 37 -3.84 7.04 -3.04
N GLN A 38 -4.74 7.24 -4.01
CA GLN A 38 -4.44 8.01 -5.22
C GLN A 38 -4.03 9.45 -4.86
N LYS A 39 -4.80 10.12 -3.98
CA LYS A 39 -4.50 11.49 -3.54
C LYS A 39 -3.13 11.58 -2.84
N LEU A 40 -2.84 10.64 -1.93
CA LEU A 40 -1.55 10.59 -1.24
C LEU A 40 -0.41 10.30 -2.21
N SER A 41 -0.60 9.38 -3.16
CA SER A 41 0.43 9.05 -4.15
C SER A 41 0.83 10.27 -4.99
N ILE A 42 -0.13 11.07 -5.45
CA ILE A 42 0.13 12.31 -6.20
C ILE A 42 0.85 13.33 -5.31
N LYS A 43 0.34 13.55 -4.09
CA LYS A 43 0.90 14.51 -3.14
C LYS A 43 2.38 14.21 -2.84
N TYR A 44 2.71 12.96 -2.55
CA TYR A 44 4.05 12.59 -2.12
C TYR A 44 5.01 12.25 -3.27
N ALA A 45 4.51 12.02 -4.48
CA ALA A 45 5.34 11.90 -5.68
C ALA A 45 6.19 13.17 -5.92
N MET A 46 5.62 14.36 -5.65
CA MET A 46 6.31 15.64 -5.81
C MET A 46 7.54 15.79 -4.90
N VAL A 47 7.59 15.02 -3.81
CA VAL A 47 8.69 15.02 -2.83
C VAL A 47 9.45 13.69 -2.82
N GLY A 48 9.39 12.94 -3.93
CA GLY A 48 10.25 11.78 -4.18
C GLY A 48 9.83 10.49 -3.46
N VAL A 49 8.56 10.37 -3.06
CA VAL A 49 8.00 9.10 -2.57
C VAL A 49 7.18 8.43 -3.66
N ILE A 50 7.44 7.15 -3.93
CA ILE A 50 6.69 6.38 -4.92
C ILE A 50 5.78 5.37 -4.21
N PHE A 51 4.51 5.33 -4.60
CA PHE A 51 3.57 4.31 -4.16
C PHE A 51 3.54 3.14 -5.13
N ILE A 52 3.31 1.95 -4.62
CA ILE A 52 3.22 0.70 -5.38
C ILE A 52 2.07 -0.11 -4.79
N THR A 53 1.07 -0.44 -5.60
CA THR A 53 0.04 -1.39 -5.19
C THR A 53 0.53 -2.81 -5.47
N VAL A 54 0.37 -3.70 -4.49
CA VAL A 54 0.82 -5.09 -4.54
C VAL A 54 -0.41 -5.97 -4.39
N PHE A 55 -0.66 -6.84 -5.35
CA PHE A 55 -1.77 -7.79 -5.35
C PHE A 55 -1.21 -9.19 -5.04
N PRO A 56 -1.30 -9.65 -3.78
CA PRO A 56 -0.56 -10.82 -3.28
C PRO A 56 -1.32 -12.13 -3.53
N THR A 57 -1.78 -12.34 -4.76
CA THR A 57 -2.69 -13.44 -5.11
C THR A 57 -2.29 -14.10 -6.42
N LYS A 58 -2.60 -15.39 -6.55
CA LYS A 58 -2.48 -16.15 -7.80
C LYS A 58 -3.81 -16.28 -8.56
N TYR A 59 -4.90 -15.81 -7.96
CA TYR A 59 -6.27 -16.03 -8.42
C TYR A 59 -6.77 -14.93 -9.34
N VAL A 60 -6.10 -13.77 -9.35
CA VAL A 60 -6.37 -12.68 -10.29
C VAL A 60 -5.25 -12.57 -11.32
N ASN A 61 -5.57 -12.06 -12.49
CA ASN A 61 -4.60 -11.75 -13.54
C ASN A 61 -4.43 -10.23 -13.75
N GLU A 62 -3.50 -9.85 -14.62
CA GLU A 62 -3.16 -8.45 -14.89
C GLU A 62 -4.35 -7.65 -15.45
N ASN A 63 -5.20 -8.23 -16.30
CA ASN A 63 -6.37 -7.54 -16.89
C ASN A 63 -7.41 -7.18 -15.82
N GLU A 64 -7.57 -8.02 -14.80
CA GLU A 64 -8.46 -7.74 -13.67
C GLU A 64 -7.90 -6.57 -12.83
N ILE A 65 -6.57 -6.53 -12.62
CA ILE A 65 -5.91 -5.40 -11.95
C ILE A 65 -6.04 -4.11 -12.79
N ILE A 66 -5.88 -4.19 -14.12
CA ILE A 66 -6.07 -3.05 -15.02
C ILE A 66 -7.51 -2.54 -14.94
N SER A 67 -8.49 -3.45 -14.94
CA SER A 67 -9.91 -3.12 -14.83
C SER A 67 -10.24 -2.49 -13.48
N PHE A 68 -9.68 -3.02 -12.38
CA PHE A 68 -9.77 -2.43 -11.05
C PHE A 68 -9.17 -1.02 -11.03
N ASN A 69 -7.96 -0.85 -11.56
CA ASN A 69 -7.29 0.44 -11.62
C ASN A 69 -8.11 1.47 -12.39
N HIS A 70 -8.66 1.08 -13.55
CA HIS A 70 -9.53 1.94 -14.35
C HIS A 70 -10.82 2.30 -13.60
N LYS A 71 -11.50 1.32 -13.00
CA LYS A 71 -12.74 1.53 -12.23
C LYS A 71 -12.57 2.55 -11.09
N TYR A 72 -11.43 2.54 -10.41
CA TYR A 72 -11.16 3.39 -9.26
C TYR A 72 -10.23 4.58 -9.56
N ASN A 73 -9.91 4.83 -10.85
CA ASN A 73 -8.99 5.89 -11.28
C ASN A 73 -7.63 5.83 -10.56
N LEU A 74 -7.12 4.63 -10.32
CA LEU A 74 -5.80 4.41 -9.75
C LEU A 74 -4.75 4.46 -10.86
N THR A 75 -3.84 5.43 -10.74
CA THR A 75 -2.65 5.53 -11.61
C THR A 75 -1.39 5.08 -10.88
N ILE A 76 -1.53 4.51 -9.69
CA ILE A 76 -0.43 3.96 -8.90
C ILE A 76 0.10 2.72 -9.64
N PRO A 77 1.43 2.59 -9.86
CA PRO A 77 2.01 1.38 -10.42
C PRO A 77 1.62 0.14 -9.62
N SER A 78 1.08 -0.86 -10.31
CA SER A 78 0.66 -2.13 -9.71
C SER A 78 1.67 -3.24 -9.98
N VAL A 79 1.75 -4.19 -9.03
CA VAL A 79 2.49 -5.44 -9.14
C VAL A 79 1.57 -6.60 -8.78
N LEU A 80 1.50 -7.60 -9.66
CA LEU A 80 0.93 -8.90 -9.33
C LEU A 80 1.99 -9.76 -8.63
N ASP A 81 1.91 -9.88 -7.30
CA ASP A 81 2.85 -10.66 -6.49
C ASP A 81 2.40 -12.12 -6.39
N LYS A 82 2.31 -12.79 -7.54
CA LYS A 82 1.76 -14.15 -7.72
C LYS A 82 2.40 -15.20 -6.79
N PHE A 83 3.68 -15.03 -6.48
CA PHE A 83 4.45 -15.94 -5.62
C PHE A 83 4.65 -15.40 -4.20
N GLN A 84 4.01 -14.28 -3.87
CA GLN A 84 4.09 -13.64 -2.56
C GLN A 84 5.52 -13.28 -2.13
N ASN A 85 6.41 -12.96 -3.08
CA ASN A 85 7.81 -12.64 -2.79
C ASN A 85 7.94 -11.33 -2.02
N ILE A 86 7.18 -10.30 -2.41
CA ILE A 86 7.15 -9.01 -1.73
C ILE A 86 6.40 -9.16 -0.40
N THR A 87 5.28 -9.87 -0.46
CA THR A 87 4.40 -10.17 0.69
C THR A 87 5.16 -10.87 1.82
N LYS A 88 5.91 -11.94 1.52
CA LYS A 88 6.74 -12.67 2.50
C LYS A 88 7.86 -11.78 3.04
N LYS A 89 8.47 -10.94 2.20
CA LYS A 89 9.58 -10.06 2.61
C LYS A 89 9.17 -8.91 3.53
N LEU A 90 7.95 -8.39 3.36
CA LEU A 90 7.38 -7.34 4.22
C LEU A 90 6.51 -7.91 5.35
N ASN A 91 6.28 -9.22 5.35
CA ASN A 91 5.37 -9.90 6.28
C ASN A 91 3.95 -9.30 6.30
N ALA A 92 3.48 -8.80 5.14
CA ALA A 92 2.11 -8.32 5.01
C ALA A 92 1.12 -9.47 5.27
N SER A 93 0.03 -9.16 5.96
CA SER A 93 -0.91 -10.13 6.54
C SER A 93 -2.36 -9.90 6.10
N VAL A 94 -2.74 -8.66 5.78
CA VAL A 94 -4.13 -8.32 5.40
C VAL A 94 -4.17 -7.36 4.21
N THR A 95 -5.35 -7.21 3.60
CA THR A 95 -5.64 -6.20 2.58
C THR A 95 -6.81 -5.29 2.98
N PRO A 96 -6.64 -3.95 2.97
CA PRO A 96 -5.42 -3.24 2.65
C PRO A 96 -4.45 -3.12 3.84
N GLU A 97 -3.16 -3.14 3.54
CA GLU A 97 -2.08 -2.90 4.51
C GLU A 97 -0.95 -2.13 3.82
N VAL A 98 -0.38 -1.14 4.51
CA VAL A 98 0.69 -0.29 3.95
C VAL A 98 2.02 -0.50 4.64
N PHE A 99 3.10 -0.38 3.88
CA PHE A 99 4.49 -0.41 4.36
C PHE A 99 5.26 0.76 3.76
N VAL A 100 5.72 1.67 4.61
CA VAL A 100 6.58 2.80 4.25
C VAL A 100 8.03 2.39 4.45
N VAL A 101 8.80 2.39 3.38
CA VAL A 101 10.21 1.97 3.36
C VAL A 101 11.05 3.15 2.94
N ASN A 102 12.01 3.53 3.79
CA ASN A 102 12.88 4.67 3.55
C ASN A 102 14.01 4.33 2.55
N GLN A 103 14.80 5.35 2.22
CA GLN A 103 15.97 5.24 1.36
C GLN A 103 17.08 4.29 1.88
N ASN A 104 17.15 4.09 3.19
CA ASN A 104 18.07 3.14 3.83
C ASN A 104 17.53 1.70 3.80
N ASN A 105 16.40 1.47 3.14
CA ASN A 105 15.74 0.17 3.01
C ASN A 105 15.21 -0.38 4.35
N GLU A 106 14.83 0.52 5.26
CA GLU A 106 14.22 0.22 6.56
C GLU A 106 12.72 0.51 6.53
N ILE A 107 11.92 -0.30 7.24
CA ILE A 107 10.49 -0.06 7.42
C ILE A 107 10.32 1.07 8.45
N SER A 108 9.85 2.23 8.00
CA SER A 108 9.59 3.40 8.86
C SER A 108 8.17 3.39 9.43
N TYR A 109 7.23 2.78 8.71
CA TYR A 109 5.85 2.59 9.15
C TYR A 109 5.23 1.36 8.49
N TYR A 110 4.37 0.64 9.20
CA TYR A 110 3.45 -0.32 8.58
C TYR A 110 2.11 -0.39 9.32
N GLY A 111 1.03 -0.73 8.61
CA GLY A 111 -0.30 -0.87 9.20
C GLY A 111 -1.43 -0.30 8.37
N SER A 112 -2.39 0.32 9.05
CA SER A 112 -3.56 0.99 8.45
C SER A 112 -3.19 2.27 7.68
N ILE A 113 -4.04 2.70 6.76
CA ILE A 113 -3.92 4.00 6.10
C ILE A 113 -4.30 5.13 7.07
N ASP A 114 -5.44 4.97 7.74
CA ASP A 114 -6.05 5.90 8.71
C ASP A 114 -6.88 5.10 9.74
N ASP A 115 -7.69 5.76 10.57
CA ASP A 115 -8.64 5.13 11.51
C ASP A 115 -10.09 5.05 11.00
N SER A 116 -10.31 5.07 9.68
CA SER A 116 -11.64 4.95 9.07
C SER A 116 -12.28 3.57 9.28
N TYR A 117 -11.49 2.51 9.48
CA TYR A 117 -11.96 1.18 9.87
C TYR A 117 -11.29 0.74 11.15
N PHE A 118 -12.07 0.23 12.10
CA PHE A 118 -11.57 -0.32 13.37
C PHE A 118 -11.87 -1.81 13.56
N ALA A 119 -12.74 -2.37 12.71
CA ALA A 119 -12.95 -3.81 12.54
C ALA A 119 -13.56 -4.09 11.15
N LEU A 120 -13.55 -5.35 10.72
CA LEU A 120 -14.18 -5.77 9.47
C LEU A 120 -15.64 -5.31 9.43
N GLY A 121 -16.01 -4.57 8.37
CA GLY A 121 -17.35 -4.02 8.19
C GLY A 121 -17.72 -2.88 9.15
N LYS A 122 -16.86 -2.46 10.07
CA LYS A 122 -17.13 -1.39 11.04
C LYS A 122 -16.32 -0.13 10.76
N ARG A 123 -17.04 0.93 10.37
CA ARG A 123 -16.48 2.23 9.99
C ARG A 123 -16.53 3.24 11.12
N ASN A 124 -15.47 4.02 11.25
CA ASN A 124 -15.48 5.28 11.98
C ASN A 124 -16.03 6.37 11.05
N LEU A 125 -17.15 7.00 11.43
CA LEU A 125 -17.77 8.07 10.64
C LEU A 125 -17.01 9.41 10.77
N ASN A 126 -16.08 9.50 11.72
CA ASN A 126 -15.30 10.70 11.99
C ASN A 126 -13.83 10.33 12.26
N PRO A 127 -13.10 9.82 11.24
CA PRO A 127 -11.70 9.45 11.37
C PRO A 127 -10.86 10.64 11.84
N LYS A 128 -9.95 10.40 12.79
CA LYS A 128 -9.11 11.42 13.43
C LYS A 128 -7.62 11.21 13.18
N LYS A 129 -7.21 10.03 12.72
CA LYS A 129 -5.80 9.66 12.60
C LYS A 129 -5.47 9.31 11.16
N ASN A 130 -4.47 9.96 10.59
CA ASN A 130 -4.01 9.71 9.21
C ASN A 130 -2.63 9.05 9.24
N TYR A 131 -2.54 7.83 9.78
CA TYR A 131 -1.27 7.16 10.10
C TYR A 131 -0.26 7.16 8.95
N LEU A 132 -0.70 6.82 7.74
CA LEU A 132 0.18 6.82 6.57
C LEU A 132 0.68 8.22 6.23
N GLU A 133 -0.20 9.23 6.26
CA GLU A 133 0.17 10.61 5.95
C GLU A 133 1.13 11.17 7.00
N ASP A 134 0.90 10.88 8.28
CA ASP A 134 1.76 11.28 9.38
C ASP A 134 3.16 10.66 9.26
N ALA A 135 3.23 9.36 8.95
CA ALA A 135 4.50 8.68 8.71
C ALA A 135 5.24 9.29 7.51
N LEU A 136 4.53 9.58 6.42
CA LEU A 136 5.12 10.20 5.24
C LEU A 136 5.64 11.62 5.52
N ASN A 137 4.92 12.41 6.33
CA ASN A 137 5.36 13.73 6.76
C ASN A 137 6.65 13.67 7.60
N SER A 138 6.84 12.64 8.41
CA SER A 138 8.07 12.43 9.17
C SER A 138 9.24 12.05 8.26
N ILE A 139 9.06 11.07 7.35
CA ILE A 139 10.19 10.60 6.54
C ILE A 139 10.73 11.67 5.59
N ILE A 140 9.86 12.53 5.02
CA ILE A 140 10.32 13.59 4.10
C ILE A 140 11.12 14.67 4.83
N LYS A 141 10.98 14.75 6.16
CA LYS A 141 11.77 15.60 7.05
C LYS A 141 12.99 14.86 7.63
N ASN A 142 13.27 13.63 7.19
CA ASN A 142 14.28 12.74 7.76
C ASN A 142 14.07 12.48 9.27
N GLN A 143 12.81 12.44 9.71
CA GLN A 143 12.42 12.16 11.09
C GLN A 143 11.79 10.77 11.22
N LYS A 144 11.85 10.20 12.42
CA LYS A 144 11.12 8.97 12.75
C LYS A 144 9.63 9.31 12.96
N PRO A 145 8.70 8.54 12.36
CA PRO A 145 7.28 8.67 12.69
C PRO A 145 7.04 8.46 14.18
N LEU A 146 6.12 9.23 14.76
CA LEU A 146 5.68 9.03 16.15
C LEU A 146 5.02 7.65 16.32
N ILE A 147 4.25 7.24 15.32
CA ILE A 147 3.63 5.93 15.22
C ILE A 147 4.31 5.20 14.07
N SER A 148 5.11 4.19 14.39
CA SER A 148 5.77 3.31 13.41
C SER A 148 4.96 2.06 13.08
N HIS A 149 3.89 1.79 13.83
CA HIS A 149 3.00 0.65 13.60
C HIS A 149 1.56 0.98 14.01
N SER A 150 0.61 0.53 13.19
CA SER A 150 -0.79 0.41 13.60
C SER A 150 -1.38 -0.90 13.11
N ASN A 151 -2.45 -1.38 13.75
CA ASN A 151 -3.12 -2.60 13.30
C ASN A 151 -3.90 -2.30 12.01
N ALA A 152 -3.55 -2.98 10.91
CA ALA A 152 -4.30 -2.96 9.67
C ALA A 152 -5.62 -3.74 9.82
N ILE A 153 -6.71 -3.19 9.28
CA ILE A 153 -8.03 -3.83 9.26
C ILE A 153 -8.36 -4.21 7.82
N GLY A 154 -8.45 -5.51 7.56
CA GLY A 154 -8.57 -6.02 6.20
C GLY A 154 -8.86 -7.51 6.12
N CYS A 155 -9.11 -7.98 4.90
CA CYS A 155 -9.21 -9.42 4.61
C CYS A 155 -7.83 -10.06 4.73
N GLU A 156 -7.72 -11.25 5.30
CA GLU A 156 -6.44 -11.94 5.40
C GLU A 156 -5.86 -12.28 4.03
N ILE A 157 -4.55 -12.12 3.89
CA ILE A 157 -3.82 -12.57 2.71
C ILE A 157 -3.67 -14.09 2.80
N GLN A 158 -4.34 -14.81 1.90
CA GLN A 158 -4.20 -16.26 1.80
C GLN A 158 -2.76 -16.64 1.47
N ARG A 159 -2.04 -17.27 2.40
CA ARG A 159 -0.63 -17.66 2.20
C ARG A 159 -0.51 -18.76 1.16
N ILE A 160 0.44 -18.59 0.23
CA ILE A 160 0.85 -19.63 -0.72
C ILE A 160 2.07 -20.34 -0.12
N PRO A 161 2.02 -21.68 0.04
CA PRO A 161 3.16 -22.49 0.47
C PRO A 161 4.43 -22.16 -0.33
#